data_AF-A0A432FJP4-F1
#
_entry.id   AF-A0A432FJP4-F1
#
_cell.length_a   1.000
_cell.length_b   1.000
_cell.length_c   1.000
_cell.angle_alpha   90.00
_cell.angle_beta   90.00
_cell.angle_gamma   90.00
#
_symmetry.space_group_name_H-M   'P 1'
#
loop_
_entity.id
_entity.type
_entity.pdbx_description
1 polymer ?
#
loop_
_entity_poly.entity_id
_entity_poly.type
_entity_poly.pdbx_seq_one_letter_code
_entity_poly.pdbx_strand_id
1 'polypeptide(L)' 'IESVFATVRLRTTKTKNCGNRMTTLAMAWKLMETAQKKWRRLRGYKLLAKMVEGVKFKDGERVEDHSQGTTETAVHQI' A
#
# COMPACT_ATOMS: atom_id res chain seq x y z
N ILE A 1 3.71 12.33 0.56
CA ILE A 1 2.94 11.61 -0.49
C ILE A 1 1.50 12.16 -0.42
N GLU A 2 0.94 12.66 -1.51
CA GLU A 2 -0.49 13.02 -1.51
C GLU A 2 -1.35 11.75 -1.62
N SER A 3 -2.57 11.77 -1.07
CA SER A 3 -3.47 10.63 -1.14
C SER A 3 -3.94 10.37 -2.57
N VAL A 4 -3.86 9.12 -3.00
CA VAL A 4 -4.30 8.62 -4.32
C VAL A 4 -5.80 8.86 -4.58
N PHE A 5 -6.57 9.02 -3.51
CA PHE A 5 -8.01 9.32 -3.51
C PHE A 5 -8.35 10.80 -3.29
N ALA A 6 -7.35 11.69 -3.18
CA ALA A 6 -7.59 13.09 -2.85
C ALA A 6 -8.56 13.77 -3.83
N THR A 7 -8.39 13.54 -5.14
CA THR A 7 -9.27 14.11 -6.18
C THR A 7 -10.68 13.56 -6.08
N VAL A 8 -10.85 12.26 -5.80
CA VAL A 8 -12.16 11.63 -5.65
C VAL A 8 -12.87 12.22 -4.44
N ARG A 9 -12.22 12.25 -3.27
CA ARG A 9 -12.78 12.84 -2.04
C ARG A 9 -13.15 14.30 -2.22
N LEU A 10 -12.28 15.10 -2.85
CA LEU A 10 -12.55 16.51 -3.12
C LEU A 10 -13.82 16.68 -3.96
N ARG A 11 -13.96 15.93 -5.06
CA ARG A 11 -15.13 15.99 -5.94
C ARG A 11 -16.40 15.49 -5.23
N THR A 12 -16.32 14.38 -4.48
CA THR A 12 -17.45 13.83 -3.73
C THR A 12 -17.96 14.79 -2.65
N THR A 13 -17.07 15.49 -1.94
CA THR A 13 -17.49 16.50 -0.96
C THR A 13 -18.18 17.68 -1.63
N LYS A 14 -17.71 18.10 -2.82
CA LYS A 14 -18.30 19.22 -3.57
C LYS A 14 -19.66 18.91 -4.20
N THR A 15 -19.95 17.64 -4.49
CA THR A 15 -21.23 17.19 -5.06
C THR A 15 -22.14 16.51 -4.04
N LYS A 16 -21.79 16.57 -2.75
CA LYS A 16 -22.60 16.07 -1.65
C LYS A 16 -23.96 16.80 -1.70
N ASN A 17 -25.06 16.02 -1.63
CA ASN A 17 -26.45 16.49 -1.78
C ASN A 17 -26.91 16.88 -3.21
N CYS A 18 -26.07 16.72 -4.24
CA CYS A 18 -26.48 16.93 -5.63
C CYS A 18 -26.97 15.61 -6.27
N GLY A 19 -28.28 15.37 -6.29
CA GLY A 19 -28.91 14.38 -7.17
C GLY A 19 -29.58 13.16 -6.52
N ASN A 20 -30.04 12.24 -7.37
CA ASN A 20 -30.67 10.96 -7.04
C ASN A 20 -29.60 9.87 -6.81
N ARG A 21 -29.92 8.79 -6.06
CA ARG A 21 -29.00 7.67 -5.76
C ARG A 21 -28.29 7.11 -7.00
N MET A 22 -29.02 6.96 -8.11
CA MET A 22 -28.45 6.46 -9.37
C MET A 22 -27.37 7.40 -9.93
N THR A 23 -27.62 8.72 -9.89
CA THR A 23 -26.65 9.72 -10.36
C THR A 23 -25.41 9.78 -9.48
N THR A 24 -25.55 9.61 -8.17
CA THR A 24 -24.42 9.55 -7.23
C THR A 24 -23.55 8.32 -7.50
N LEU A 25 -24.15 7.16 -7.74
CA LEU A 25 -23.43 5.93 -8.06
C LEU A 25 -22.66 6.06 -9.39
N ALA A 26 -23.32 6.56 -10.44
CA ALA A 26 -22.70 6.79 -11.74
C ALA A 26 -21.53 7.79 -11.65
N MET A 27 -21.70 8.85 -10.85
CA MET A 27 -20.65 9.84 -10.60
C MET A 27 -19.47 9.22 -9.85
N ALA A 28 -19.72 8.44 -8.78
CA ALA A 28 -18.67 7.77 -8.03
C ALA A 28 -17.87 6.79 -8.92
N TRP A 29 -18.56 6.02 -9.76
CA TRP A 29 -17.94 5.14 -10.74
C TRP A 29 -17.03 5.91 -11.69
N LYS A 30 -17.52 7.01 -12.29
CA LYS A 30 -16.72 7.82 -13.23
C LYS A 30 -15.54 8.52 -12.57
N LEU A 31 -15.69 8.97 -11.32
CA LEU A 31 -14.57 9.53 -10.55
C LEU A 31 -13.49 8.49 -10.27
N MET A 32 -13.89 7.25 -9.96
CA MET A 32 -12.96 6.13 -9.76
C MET A 32 -12.26 5.74 -11.08
N GLU A 33 -13.01 5.63 -12.18
CA GLU A 33 -12.48 5.30 -13.51
C GLU A 33 -11.45 6.33 -14.00
N THR A 34 -11.72 7.62 -13.79
CA THR A 34 -10.79 8.70 -14.15
C THR A 34 -9.57 8.76 -13.25
N ALA A 35 -9.73 8.48 -11.95
CA ALA A 35 -8.63 8.42 -11.00
C ALA A 35 -7.70 7.23 -11.28
N GLN A 36 -8.25 6.06 -11.61
CA GLN A 36 -7.48 4.84 -11.89
C GLN A 36 -6.43 5.05 -12.98
N LYS A 37 -6.74 5.82 -14.03
CA LYS A 37 -5.79 6.13 -15.12
C LYS A 37 -4.57 6.93 -14.63
N LYS A 38 -4.70 7.67 -13.54
CA LYS A 38 -3.62 8.48 -12.94
C LYS A 38 -2.85 7.75 -11.84
N TRP A 39 -3.34 6.60 -11.36
CA TRP A 39 -2.71 5.90 -10.26
C TRP A 39 -1.40 5.24 -10.70
N ARG A 40 -0.32 5.58 -10.00
CA ARG A 40 0.98 4.96 -10.22
C ARG A 40 1.07 3.68 -9.41
N ARG A 41 1.42 2.58 -10.07
CA ARG A 41 1.68 1.30 -9.40
C ARG A 41 2.84 1.46 -8.40
N LEU A 42 2.71 0.83 -7.24
CA LEU A 42 3.74 0.84 -6.21
C LEU A 42 5.05 0.27 -6.78
N ARG A 43 6.11 1.08 -6.72
CA ARG A 43 7.46 0.63 -7.06
C ARG A 43 7.94 -0.32 -5.97
N GLY A 44 8.55 -1.44 -6.36
CA GLY A 44 9.08 -2.41 -5.39
C GLY A 44 8.07 -3.39 -4.80
N TYR A 45 6.93 -3.66 -5.45
CA TYR A 45 5.94 -4.65 -4.98
C TYR A 45 6.53 -6.04 -4.66
N LYS A 46 7.66 -6.41 -5.27
CA LYS A 46 8.39 -7.66 -4.97
C LYS A 46 9.00 -7.69 -3.56
N LEU A 47 9.29 -6.53 -2.98
CA LEU A 47 9.82 -6.40 -1.61
C LEU A 47 8.73 -6.56 -0.56
N LEU A 48 7.45 -6.39 -0.93
CA LEU A 48 6.32 -6.60 -0.03
C LEU A 48 6.21 -8.06 0.42
N ALA A 49 6.53 -9.02 -0.46
CA ALA A 49 6.55 -10.43 -0.08
C ALA A 49 7.55 -10.69 1.08
N LYS A 50 8.74 -10.09 0.99
CA LYS A 50 9.77 -10.19 2.03
C LYS A 50 9.38 -9.48 3.32
N MET A 51 8.58 -8.42 3.23
CA MET A 51 8.04 -7.74 4.41
C MET A 51 7.02 -8.62 5.14
N VAL A 52 6.20 -9.38 4.40
CA VAL A 52 5.26 -10.36 4.98
C VAL A 52 6.01 -11.52 5.64
N GLU A 53 7.15 -11.93 5.10
CA GLU A 53 8.05 -12.94 5.68
C GLU A 53 8.78 -12.46 6.97
N GLY A 54 8.59 -11.20 7.39
CA GLY A 54 9.13 -10.67 8.65
C GLY A 54 10.48 -9.95 8.53
N VAL A 55 10.97 -9.70 7.31
CA VAL A 55 12.18 -8.88 7.10
C VAL A 55 11.89 -7.42 7.47
N LYS A 56 12.72 -6.83 8.34
CA LYS A 56 12.58 -5.43 8.74
C LYS A 56 13.10 -4.51 7.64
N PHE A 57 12.25 -3.56 7.23
CA PHE A 57 12.59 -2.48 6.33
C PHE A 57 12.50 -1.16 7.08
N LYS A 58 13.55 -0.35 7.02
CA LYS A 58 13.53 1.03 7.52
C LYS A 58 13.71 1.97 6.34
N ASP A 59 12.75 2.88 6.15
CA ASP A 59 12.75 3.87 5.06
C ASP A 59 12.98 3.30 3.63
N GLY A 60 12.61 2.03 3.42
CA GLY A 60 12.74 1.33 2.14
C GLY A 60 14.05 0.56 1.94
N GLU A 61 14.98 0.64 2.89
CA GLU A 61 16.21 -0.14 2.90
C GLU A 61 16.04 -1.38 3.80
N ARG A 62 16.58 -2.52 3.38
CA ARG A 62 16.58 -3.71 4.24
C ARG A 62 17.55 -3.42 5.37
N VAL A 63 17.05 -3.48 6.59
CA VAL A 63 17.92 -3.56 7.75
C VAL A 63 18.35 -5.02 7.81
N GLU A 64 19.58 -5.30 7.38
CA GLU A 64 20.21 -6.57 7.71
C GLU A 64 20.46 -6.54 9.22
N ASP A 65 19.49 -7.04 9.98
CA ASP A 65 19.79 -7.53 11.32
C ASP A 65 20.74 -8.72 11.10
N HIS A 66 22.05 -8.46 11.10
CA HIS A 66 23.07 -9.46 11.43
C HIS A 66 22.88 -9.89 12.90
N SER A 67 21.67 -10.35 13.28
CA SER A 67 21.55 -11.29 14.37
C SER A 67 21.93 -12.65 13.80
N GLN A 68 23.25 -12.81 13.63
CA GLN A 68 23.89 -14.11 13.62
C GLN A 68 23.37 -14.85 14.86
N GLY A 69 22.43 -15.77 14.65
CA GLY A 69 22.24 -16.90 15.55
C GLY A 69 23.40 -17.87 15.36
N THR A 70 24.62 -17.42 15.65
CA THR A 70 25.78 -18.28 15.84
C THR A 70 25.82 -18.59 17.33
N THR A 71 25.17 -19.68 17.72
CA THR A 71 25.26 -20.47 18.97
C THR A 71 24.03 -21.39 18.89
N GLU A 72 24.13 -22.69 18.61
CA GLU A 72 24.88 -23.69 19.36
C GLU A 72 25.37 -24.83 18.45
N THR A 73 26.67 -24.84 18.17
CA THR A 73 27.44 -26.00 17.73
C THR A 73 27.74 -26.94 18.93
N ALA A 74 26.74 -27.27 19.75
CA ALA A 74 26.95 -28.00 21.01
C ALA A 74 26.08 -29.27 21.17
N VAL A 75 25.81 -29.99 20.08
CA VAL A 75 25.08 -31.28 20.16
C VAL A 75 25.79 -32.46 19.45
N HIS A 76 27.08 -32.32 19.11
CA HIS A 76 27.81 -33.38 18.42
C HIS A 76 29.07 -33.90 19.12
N GLN A 77 29.12 -33.78 20.45
CA GLN A 77 30.11 -34.50 21.24
C GLN A 77 29.50 -35.08 22.52
N ILE A 78 28.80 -36.20 22.33
CA ILE A 78 28.65 -37.29 23.31
C ILE A 78 28.84 -38.58 22.51
#